data_AF-A0A1V4GN41-F1
#
_entry.id   AF-A0A1V4GN41-F1
#
_cell.length_a   1.000
_cell.length_b   1.000
_cell.length_c   1.000
_cell.angle_alpha   90.00
_cell.angle_beta   90.00
_cell.angle_gamma   90.00
#
_symmetry.space_group_name_H-M   'P 1'
#
loop_
_entity.id
_entity.type
_entity.pdbx_description
1 polymer ?
#
loop_
_entity_poly.entity_id
_entity_poly.type
_entity_poly.pdbx_seq_one_letter_code
_entity_poly.pdbx_strand_id
1 'polypeptide(L)'
;MSLRVPKVADVAIHTPSRAGDERNHHAHIMLTTRKAELGADNRLVLTEKIDLELSNAKRKELGLQSSSKEIISIRQDWERIANAHLERAGIAERIDHRSHKELENGKIPQIHETPQVTAMRRKGIETEISRANDERRAYNAQIDHQNALERPTEPQKAQESDLLAKAQASLQNRLQERLEQREQARQAEQQAERERQAQEIEQSRQNQDRGFSR
;
A
#
# COMPACT_ATOMS: atom_id res chain seq x y z
N MET A 1 6.20 14.59 7.02
CA MET A 1 7.61 15.06 7.08
C MET A 1 8.34 14.20 8.09
N SER A 2 9.26 13.34 7.64
CA SER A 2 10.12 12.58 8.56
C SER A 2 11.21 13.51 9.07
N LEU A 3 11.21 13.79 10.37
CA LEU A 3 12.23 14.60 11.03
C LEU A 3 13.56 13.84 10.95
N ARG A 4 14.53 14.37 10.19
CA ARG A 4 15.89 13.84 10.18
C ARG A 4 16.50 14.05 11.56
N VAL A 5 16.58 12.99 12.35
CA VAL A 5 17.32 13.01 13.62
C VAL A 5 18.80 13.12 13.28
N PRO A 6 19.50 14.18 13.72
CA PRO A 6 20.90 14.37 13.41
C PRO A 6 21.72 13.29 14.12
N LYS A 7 22.31 12.39 13.34
CA LYS A 7 23.09 11.23 13.80
C LYS A 7 24.22 10.98 12.81
N VAL A 8 25.29 10.34 13.29
CA VAL A 8 26.38 9.88 12.41
C VAL A 8 26.14 8.42 12.07
N ALA A 9 26.38 8.07 10.81
CA ALA A 9 26.32 6.71 10.31
C ALA A 9 27.69 6.29 9.79
N ASP A 10 28.21 5.19 10.29
CA ASP A 10 29.33 4.46 9.69
C ASP A 10 28.75 3.28 8.88
N VAL A 11 29.13 3.19 7.61
CA VAL A 11 28.50 2.31 6.62
C VAL A 11 29.55 1.44 5.96
N ALA A 12 29.37 0.12 6.06
CA ALA A 12 30.19 -0.88 5.38
C ALA A 12 29.31 -1.78 4.52
N ILE A 13 29.64 -1.90 3.23
CA ILE A 13 28.98 -2.82 2.29
C ILE A 13 29.88 -4.04 2.12
N HIS A 14 29.33 -5.22 2.37
CA HIS A 14 30.06 -6.48 2.32
C HIS A 14 29.65 -7.30 1.10
N THR A 15 30.66 -7.90 0.46
CA THR A 15 30.45 -9.00 -0.48
C THR A 15 30.11 -10.28 0.29
N PRO A 16 29.45 -11.25 -0.36
CA PRO A 16 29.30 -12.59 0.16
C PRO A 16 30.61 -13.16 0.68
N SER A 17 30.55 -13.90 1.79
CA SER A 17 31.72 -14.65 2.27
C SER A 17 32.02 -15.82 1.33
N ARG A 18 33.30 -16.20 1.16
CA ARG A 18 33.74 -17.29 0.28
C ARG A 18 33.04 -18.64 0.49
N ALA A 19 32.55 -18.93 1.69
CA ALA A 19 31.83 -20.17 2.00
C ALA A 19 30.32 -19.93 2.26
N GLY A 20 29.82 -18.74 1.94
CA GLY A 20 28.44 -18.32 2.13
C GLY A 20 27.63 -18.41 0.85
N ASP A 21 26.37 -17.99 0.94
CA ASP A 21 25.53 -17.81 -0.24
C ASP A 21 26.02 -16.60 -1.03
N GLU A 22 26.45 -16.82 -2.28
CA GLU A 22 26.91 -15.80 -3.23
C GLU A 22 25.87 -14.69 -3.50
N ARG A 23 24.61 -14.91 -3.11
CA ARG A 23 23.54 -13.90 -3.23
C ARG A 23 23.50 -12.92 -2.05
N ASN A 24 24.17 -13.23 -0.94
CA ASN A 24 24.04 -12.50 0.32
C ASN A 24 24.95 -11.25 0.41
N HIS A 25 24.72 -10.30 -0.49
CA HIS A 25 25.26 -8.94 -0.36
C HIS A 25 24.51 -8.20 0.75
N HIS A 26 25.24 -7.64 1.72
CA HIS A 26 24.63 -6.98 2.88
C HIS A 26 25.46 -5.77 3.32
N ALA A 27 24.81 -4.87 4.07
CA ALA A 27 25.46 -3.70 4.63
C ALA A 27 25.30 -3.66 6.15
N HIS A 28 26.36 -3.26 6.83
CA HIS A 28 26.32 -2.85 8.22
C HIS A 28 26.25 -1.32 8.28
N ILE A 29 25.26 -0.81 9.01
CA ILE A 29 25.09 0.62 9.27
C ILE A 29 25.13 0.81 10.78
N MET A 30 26.25 1.27 11.30
CA MET A 30 26.39 1.64 12.71
C MET A 30 25.95 3.09 12.89
N LEU A 31 25.04 3.33 13.82
CA LEU A 31 24.52 4.65 14.13
C LEU A 31 24.95 5.08 15.53
N THR A 32 25.22 6.37 15.72
CA THR A 32 25.34 6.91 17.08
C THR A 32 24.03 6.77 17.84
N THR A 33 24.10 6.35 19.11
CA THR A 33 22.93 6.22 20.02
C THR A 33 22.52 7.56 20.63
N ARG A 34 23.28 8.62 20.35
CA ARG A 34 23.03 10.01 20.73
C ARG A 34 22.92 10.88 19.49
N LYS A 35 22.16 11.97 19.61
CA LYS A 35 22.08 13.01 18.60
C LYS A 35 23.47 13.62 18.40
N ALA A 36 23.80 13.91 17.16
CA ALA A 36 25.11 14.39 16.75
C ALA A 36 24.98 15.78 16.14
N GLU A 37 25.59 16.77 16.78
CA GLU A 37 25.47 18.19 16.43
C GLU A 37 26.87 18.79 16.21
N LEU A 38 26.94 19.91 15.47
CA LEU A 38 28.17 20.70 15.36
C LEU A 38 28.18 21.78 16.44
N GLY A 39 29.23 21.79 17.27
CA GLY A 39 29.47 22.85 18.23
C GLY A 39 29.90 24.17 17.57
N ALA A 40 30.04 25.22 18.37
CA ALA A 40 30.45 26.56 17.90
C ALA A 40 31.84 26.59 17.23
N ASP A 41 32.68 25.59 17.51
CA ASP A 41 34.01 25.39 16.92
C ASP A 41 34.00 24.41 15.73
N ASN A 42 32.82 24.08 15.19
CA ASN A 42 32.60 23.08 14.14
C ASN A 42 33.08 21.66 14.50
N ARG A 43 33.19 21.32 15.78
CA ARG A 43 33.49 19.95 16.22
C ARG A 43 32.21 19.18 16.48
N LEU A 44 32.27 17.87 16.23
CA LEU A 44 31.17 16.96 16.49
C LEU A 44 30.94 16.83 18.01
N VAL A 45 29.72 17.10 18.45
CA VAL A 45 29.28 16.93 19.84
C VAL A 45 28.12 15.94 19.88
N LEU A 46 28.21 14.95 20.77
CA LEU A 46 27.13 14.01 21.03
C LEU A 46 26.29 14.50 22.20
N THR A 47 24.99 14.73 21.96
CA THR A 47 24.08 15.32 22.94
C THR A 47 23.20 14.24 23.58
N GLU A 48 21.91 14.45 23.67
CA GLU A 48 20.96 13.51 24.27
C GLU A 48 20.80 12.22 23.45
N LYS A 49 20.21 11.19 24.07
CA LYS A 49 19.90 9.94 23.37
C LYS A 49 18.97 10.21 22.20
N ILE A 50 19.16 9.49 21.10
CA ILE A 50 18.16 9.50 20.03
C ILE A 50 16.87 8.84 20.53
N ASP A 51 15.74 9.25 19.97
CA ASP A 51 14.42 8.80 20.39
C ASP A 51 14.32 7.25 20.41
N LEU A 52 14.87 6.57 19.40
CA LEU A 52 14.87 5.11 19.27
C LEU A 52 15.53 4.39 20.46
N GLU A 53 16.48 5.04 21.14
CA GLU A 53 17.24 4.50 22.28
C GLU A 53 16.59 4.83 23.63
N LEU A 54 15.47 5.55 23.64
CA LEU A 54 14.69 5.81 24.84
C LEU A 54 13.84 4.59 25.20
N SER A 55 13.58 4.41 26.50
CA SER A 55 12.66 3.37 26.96
C SER A 55 11.24 3.63 26.43
N ASN A 56 10.45 2.58 26.19
CA ASN A 56 9.07 2.74 25.74
C ASN A 56 8.20 3.52 26.73
N ALA A 57 8.50 3.47 28.03
CA ALA A 57 7.86 4.30 29.03
C ALA A 57 8.14 5.79 28.78
N LYS A 58 9.41 6.16 28.59
CA LYS A 58 9.80 7.55 28.31
C LYS A 58 9.26 8.05 26.97
N ARG A 59 9.28 7.20 25.94
CA ARG A 59 8.70 7.50 24.63
C ARG A 59 7.22 7.80 24.72
N LYS A 60 6.47 7.03 25.51
CA LYS A 60 5.04 7.26 25.75
C LYS A 60 4.78 8.61 26.45
N GLU A 61 5.58 8.97 27.47
CA GLU A 61 5.49 10.28 28.12
C GLU A 61 5.71 11.44 27.13
N LEU A 62 6.60 11.25 26.15
CA LEU A 62 6.92 12.23 25.12
C LEU A 62 5.96 12.20 23.92
N GLY A 63 4.90 11.38 23.95
CA GLY A 63 3.95 11.24 22.84
C GLY A 63 4.51 10.52 21.60
N LEU A 64 5.65 9.85 21.74
CA LEU A 64 6.30 9.09 20.67
C LEU A 64 5.71 7.68 20.55
N GLN A 65 5.79 7.11 19.35
CA GLN A 65 5.43 5.71 19.13
C GLN A 65 6.36 4.77 19.91
N SER A 66 6.00 3.49 20.09
CA SER A 66 6.96 2.52 20.65
C SER A 66 8.14 2.27 19.70
N SER A 67 9.27 1.83 20.24
CA SER A 67 10.44 1.47 19.43
C SER A 67 10.11 0.39 18.40
N SER A 68 9.27 -0.59 18.75
CA SER A 68 8.81 -1.63 17.81
C SER A 68 8.04 -1.06 16.62
N LYS A 69 7.18 -0.06 16.83
CA LYS A 69 6.45 0.61 15.72
C LYS A 69 7.39 1.43 14.84
N GLU A 70 8.35 2.12 15.45
CA GLU A 70 9.37 2.85 14.69
C GLU A 70 10.24 1.90 13.85
N ILE A 71 10.62 0.74 14.38
CA ILE A 71 11.35 -0.29 13.61
C ILE A 71 10.53 -0.77 12.41
N ILE A 72 9.22 -0.93 12.54
CA ILE A 72 8.34 -1.28 11.40
C ILE A 72 8.38 -0.16 10.35
N SER A 73 8.31 1.10 10.76
CA SER A 73 8.43 2.24 9.84
C SER A 73 9.79 2.26 9.12
N ILE A 74 10.88 1.95 9.81
CA ILE A 74 12.22 1.87 9.21
C ILE A 74 12.28 0.74 8.17
N ARG A 75 11.67 -0.42 8.46
CA ARG A 75 11.60 -1.53 7.50
C ARG A 75 10.76 -1.18 6.27
N GLN A 76 9.66 -0.45 6.45
CA GLN A 76 8.83 0.05 5.36
C GLN A 76 9.58 1.07 4.49
N ASP A 77 10.35 1.98 5.11
CA ASP A 77 11.20 2.91 4.37
C ASP A 77 12.29 2.20 3.58
N TRP A 78 12.94 1.19 4.17
CA TRP A 78 13.91 0.36 3.48
C TRP A 78 13.28 -0.39 2.30
N GLU A 79 12.11 -1.01 2.50
CA GLU A 79 11.35 -1.68 1.43
C GLU A 79 11.09 -0.73 0.26
N ARG A 80 10.54 0.45 0.54
CA ARG A 80 10.22 1.47 -0.46
C ARG A 80 11.47 1.88 -1.26
N ILE A 81 12.59 2.11 -0.58
CA ILE A 81 13.85 2.49 -1.23
C ILE A 81 14.36 1.32 -2.09
N ALA A 82 14.42 0.11 -1.54
CA ALA A 82 14.91 -1.07 -2.24
C ALA A 82 14.07 -1.38 -3.49
N ASN A 83 12.74 -1.36 -3.38
CA ASN A 83 11.83 -1.59 -4.49
C ASN A 83 11.95 -0.53 -5.59
N ALA A 84 12.16 0.74 -5.23
CA ALA A 84 12.42 1.79 -6.21
C ALA A 84 13.73 1.57 -6.98
N HIS A 85 14.76 1.02 -6.33
CA HIS A 85 16.00 0.64 -6.99
C HIS A 85 15.86 -0.62 -7.86
N LEU A 86 15.09 -1.62 -7.43
CA LEU A 86 14.75 -2.80 -8.25
C LEU A 86 14.01 -2.39 -9.53
N GLU A 87 13.01 -1.51 -9.40
CA GLU A 87 12.27 -0.97 -10.54
C GLU A 87 13.17 -0.21 -11.53
N ARG A 88 14.05 0.68 -11.04
CA ARG A 88 15.02 1.39 -11.88
C ARG A 88 15.99 0.45 -12.60
N ALA A 89 16.27 -0.72 -12.02
CA ALA A 89 17.11 -1.75 -12.61
C ALA A 89 16.33 -2.67 -13.58
N GLY A 90 15.02 -2.47 -13.77
CA GLY A 90 14.17 -3.32 -14.62
C GLY A 90 13.86 -4.68 -14.01
N ILE A 91 14.04 -4.85 -12.69
CA ILE A 91 13.78 -6.09 -11.97
C ILE A 91 12.31 -6.09 -11.52
N ALA A 92 11.58 -7.18 -11.81
CA ALA A 92 10.14 -7.27 -11.57
C ALA A 92 9.81 -7.65 -10.11
N GLU A 93 10.75 -8.28 -9.42
CA GLU A 93 10.64 -8.72 -8.04
C GLU A 93 10.41 -7.53 -7.09
N ARG A 94 9.63 -7.77 -6.05
CA ARG A 94 9.35 -6.77 -5.00
C ARG A 94 9.56 -7.41 -3.64
N ILE A 95 10.10 -6.60 -2.74
CA ILE A 95 10.29 -6.92 -1.34
C ILE A 95 9.08 -6.42 -0.56
N ASP A 96 8.66 -7.16 0.46
CA ASP A 96 7.61 -6.76 1.39
C ASP A 96 8.10 -6.95 2.83
N HIS A 97 7.98 -5.91 3.65
CA HIS A 97 8.46 -5.88 5.01
C HIS A 97 7.57 -6.66 5.99
N ARG A 98 6.34 -6.97 5.57
CA ARG A 98 5.34 -7.68 6.38
C ARG A 98 5.69 -9.16 6.49
N SER A 99 5.30 -9.76 7.60
CA SER A 99 5.43 -11.21 7.79
C SER A 99 4.49 -11.98 6.86
N HIS A 100 4.79 -13.26 6.62
CA HIS A 100 3.87 -14.15 5.89
C HIS A 100 2.46 -14.18 6.48
N LYS A 101 2.35 -14.06 7.81
CA LYS A 101 1.06 -13.99 8.52
C LYS A 101 0.29 -12.70 8.17
N GLU A 102 0.94 -11.55 8.17
CA GLU A 102 0.30 -10.26 7.82
C GLU A 102 -0.06 -10.17 6.34
N LEU A 103 0.66 -10.90 5.48
CA LEU A 103 0.35 -11.03 4.06
C LEU A 103 -0.74 -12.05 3.76
N GLU A 104 -1.09 -12.89 4.75
CA GLU A 104 -2.05 -13.99 4.61
C GLU A 104 -1.75 -14.89 3.39
N ASN A 105 -0.48 -15.03 3.03
CA ASN A 105 -0.06 -15.66 1.77
C ASN A 105 0.17 -17.18 1.88
N GLY A 106 -0.26 -17.79 2.99
CA GLY A 106 -0.13 -19.23 3.24
C GLY A 106 1.30 -19.74 3.46
N LYS A 107 2.33 -18.92 3.26
CA LYS A 107 3.74 -19.34 3.40
C LYS A 107 4.14 -19.51 4.86
N ILE A 108 5.10 -20.41 5.09
CA ILE A 108 5.63 -20.73 6.42
C ILE A 108 7.02 -20.10 6.58
N PRO A 109 7.28 -19.30 7.64
CA PRO A 109 8.60 -18.73 7.88
C PRO A 109 9.62 -19.80 8.25
N GLN A 110 10.88 -19.61 7.86
CA GLN A 110 11.98 -20.50 8.27
C GLN A 110 12.31 -20.36 9.76
N ILE A 111 12.94 -21.38 10.33
CA ILE A 111 13.57 -21.37 11.65
C ILE A 111 14.96 -20.77 11.53
N HIS A 112 15.38 -19.96 12.49
CA HIS A 112 16.74 -19.41 12.52
C HIS A 112 17.79 -20.53 12.58
N GLU A 113 18.61 -20.64 11.53
CA GLU A 113 19.77 -21.52 11.53
C GLU A 113 20.93 -20.83 12.26
N THR A 114 21.33 -21.40 13.40
CA THR A 114 22.48 -20.89 14.14
C THR A 114 23.78 -21.09 13.35
N PRO A 115 24.88 -20.40 13.69
CA PRO A 115 26.17 -20.62 13.06
C PRO A 115 26.62 -22.09 13.12
N GLN A 116 26.30 -22.79 14.20
CA GLN A 116 26.61 -24.22 14.38
C GLN A 116 25.81 -25.10 13.41
N VAL A 117 24.51 -24.82 13.25
CA VAL A 117 23.65 -25.52 12.27
C VAL A 117 24.17 -25.30 10.85
N THR A 118 24.48 -24.05 10.50
CA THR A 118 25.06 -23.71 9.18
C THR A 118 26.40 -24.42 8.96
N ALA A 119 27.25 -24.50 9.98
CA ALA A 119 28.54 -25.18 9.89
C ALA A 119 28.39 -26.70 9.72
N MET A 120 27.43 -27.34 10.40
CA MET A 120 27.09 -28.75 10.20
C MET A 120 26.58 -29.01 8.78
N ARG A 121 25.67 -28.16 8.31
CA ARG A 121 25.12 -28.22 6.95
C ARG A 121 26.22 -28.15 5.88
N ARG A 122 27.22 -27.28 6.05
CA ARG A 122 28.40 -27.18 5.16
C ARG A 122 29.24 -28.46 5.12
N LYS A 123 29.20 -29.27 6.18
CA LYS A 123 29.86 -30.58 6.24
C LYS A 123 29.00 -31.72 5.70
N GLY A 124 27.81 -31.41 5.15
CA GLY A 124 26.83 -32.40 4.70
C GLY A 124 26.07 -33.09 5.84
N ILE A 125 26.16 -32.57 7.07
CA ILE A 125 25.44 -33.09 8.22
C ILE A 125 24.09 -32.39 8.30
N GLU A 126 23.03 -33.16 8.11
CA GLU A 126 21.66 -32.66 8.26
C GLU A 126 21.26 -32.59 9.74
N THR A 127 20.59 -31.49 10.10
CA THR A 127 19.98 -31.27 11.41
C THR A 127 18.47 -31.16 11.26
N GLU A 128 17.73 -31.33 12.34
CA GLU A 128 16.28 -31.11 12.34
C GLU A 128 15.88 -29.71 11.84
N ILE A 129 16.65 -28.68 12.23
CA ILE A 129 16.42 -27.29 11.80
C ILE A 129 16.66 -27.14 10.29
N SER A 130 17.79 -27.65 9.78
CA SER A 130 18.12 -27.53 8.36
C SER A 130 17.10 -28.26 7.48
N ARG A 131 16.68 -29.48 7.90
CA ARG A 131 15.66 -30.27 7.21
C ARG A 131 14.30 -29.58 7.21
N ALA A 132 13.85 -29.08 8.37
CA ALA A 132 12.58 -28.35 8.47
C ALA A 132 12.58 -27.09 7.58
N ASN A 133 13.73 -26.41 7.45
CA ASN A 133 13.86 -25.27 6.55
C ASN A 133 13.83 -25.66 5.07
N ASP A 134 14.40 -26.80 4.70
CA ASP A 134 14.29 -27.34 3.33
C ASP A 134 12.84 -27.67 2.98
N GLU A 135 12.13 -28.36 3.88
CA GLU A 135 10.71 -28.67 3.72
C GLU A 135 9.87 -27.39 3.57
N ARG A 136 10.11 -26.38 4.42
CA ARG A 136 9.42 -25.08 4.33
C ARG A 136 9.74 -24.33 3.03
N ARG A 137 10.98 -24.42 2.53
CA ARG A 137 11.34 -23.86 1.22
C ARG A 137 10.59 -24.53 0.10
N ALA A 138 10.55 -25.86 0.09
CA ALA A 138 9.83 -26.64 -0.91
C ALA A 138 8.32 -26.31 -0.89
N TYR A 139 7.72 -26.25 0.30
CA TYR A 139 6.33 -25.85 0.48
C TYR A 139 6.06 -24.42 -0.03
N ASN A 140 6.87 -23.44 0.37
CA ASN A 140 6.68 -22.05 -0.06
C ASN A 140 6.84 -21.91 -1.59
N ALA A 141 7.73 -22.68 -2.22
CA ALA A 141 7.88 -22.71 -3.67
C ALA A 141 6.64 -23.29 -4.37
N GLN A 142 5.98 -24.29 -3.79
CA GLN A 142 4.70 -24.81 -4.30
C GLN A 142 3.60 -23.76 -4.22
N ILE A 143 3.50 -23.02 -3.11
CA ILE A 143 2.56 -21.91 -2.95
C ILE A 143 2.82 -20.83 -4.01
N ASP A 144 4.08 -20.47 -4.24
CA ASP A 144 4.44 -19.51 -5.29
C ASP A 144 4.04 -19.99 -6.69
N HIS A 145 4.24 -21.27 -6.98
CA HIS A 145 3.84 -21.86 -8.25
C HIS A 145 2.32 -21.86 -8.44
N GLN A 146 1.55 -22.26 -7.43
CA GLN A 146 0.08 -22.22 -7.45
C GLN A 146 -0.43 -20.80 -7.68
N ASN A 147 0.08 -19.84 -6.90
CA ASN A 147 -0.27 -18.43 -7.06
C ASN A 147 0.11 -17.90 -8.45
N ALA A 148 1.19 -18.38 -9.07
CA ALA A 148 1.56 -17.98 -10.41
C ALA A 148 0.63 -18.57 -11.49
N LEU A 149 0.12 -19.78 -11.29
CA LEU A 149 -0.87 -20.42 -12.18
C LEU A 149 -2.25 -19.78 -12.07
N GLU A 150 -2.63 -19.34 -10.87
CA GLU A 150 -3.93 -18.69 -10.61
C GLU A 150 -3.93 -17.21 -11.01
N ARG A 151 -2.76 -16.60 -11.25
CA ARG A 151 -2.70 -15.22 -11.77
C ARG A 151 -3.39 -15.18 -13.14
N PRO A 152 -4.40 -14.31 -13.32
CA PRO A 152 -5.06 -14.18 -14.60
C PRO A 152 -4.03 -13.78 -15.65
N THR A 153 -4.04 -14.49 -16.76
CA THR A 153 -3.18 -14.21 -17.91
C THR A 153 -3.54 -12.85 -18.51
N GLU A 154 -2.61 -12.21 -19.22
CA GLU A 154 -2.88 -10.92 -19.90
C GLU A 154 -4.15 -10.93 -20.77
N PRO A 155 -4.46 -12.00 -21.55
CA PRO A 155 -5.72 -12.09 -22.28
C PRO A 155 -6.96 -12.12 -21.38
N GLN A 156 -6.89 -12.81 -20.24
CA GLN A 156 -8.00 -12.88 -19.29
C GLN A 156 -8.25 -11.53 -18.62
N LYS A 157 -7.19 -10.81 -18.23
CA LYS A 157 -7.32 -9.44 -17.69
C LYS A 157 -7.90 -8.48 -18.71
N ALA A 158 -7.44 -8.56 -19.96
CA ALA A 158 -7.96 -7.73 -21.04
C ALA A 158 -9.46 -7.99 -21.28
N GLN A 159 -9.87 -9.27 -21.30
CA GLN A 159 -11.26 -9.66 -21.47
C GLN A 159 -12.14 -9.22 -20.30
N GLU A 160 -11.66 -9.34 -19.06
CA GLU A 160 -12.35 -8.86 -17.86
C GLU A 160 -12.49 -7.33 -17.86
N SER A 161 -11.44 -6.61 -18.28
CA SER A 161 -11.48 -5.15 -18.41
C SER A 161 -12.49 -4.67 -19.47
N ASP A 162 -12.58 -5.38 -20.60
CA ASP A 162 -13.55 -5.10 -21.66
C ASP A 162 -14.99 -5.38 -21.20
N LEU A 163 -15.21 -6.48 -20.47
CA LEU A 163 -16.50 -6.78 -19.83
C LEU A 163 -16.92 -5.69 -18.83
N LEU A 164 -15.99 -5.23 -17.98
CA LEU A 164 -16.24 -4.14 -17.03
C LEU A 164 -16.56 -2.83 -17.75
N ALA A 165 -15.81 -2.48 -18.79
CA ALA A 165 -16.06 -1.28 -19.59
C ALA A 165 -17.45 -1.31 -20.25
N LYS A 166 -17.84 -2.45 -20.83
CA LYS A 166 -19.18 -2.65 -21.41
C LYS A 166 -20.28 -2.55 -20.36
N ALA A 167 -20.08 -3.14 -19.18
CA ALA A 167 -21.03 -3.05 -18.07
C ALA A 167 -21.20 -1.60 -17.59
N GLN A 168 -20.10 -0.85 -17.46
CA GLN A 168 -20.12 0.57 -17.09
C GLN A 168 -20.84 1.42 -18.13
N ALA A 169 -20.54 1.23 -19.42
CA ALA A 169 -21.21 1.95 -20.51
C ALA A 169 -22.72 1.67 -20.52
N SER A 170 -23.13 0.40 -20.33
CA SER A 170 -24.55 0.04 -20.23
C SER A 170 -25.26 0.70 -19.05
N LEU A 171 -24.58 0.80 -17.90
CA LEU A 171 -25.12 1.46 -16.72
C LEU A 171 -25.24 2.98 -16.94
N GLN A 172 -24.23 3.61 -17.55
CA GLN A 172 -24.24 5.03 -17.88
C GLN A 172 -25.38 5.36 -18.84
N ASN A 173 -25.57 4.58 -19.90
CA ASN A 173 -26.67 4.78 -20.84
C ASN A 173 -28.03 4.68 -20.16
N ARG A 174 -28.24 3.67 -19.29
CA ARG A 174 -29.49 3.53 -18.52
C ARG A 174 -29.73 4.70 -17.56
N LEU A 175 -28.68 5.26 -16.96
CA LEU A 175 -28.78 6.44 -16.11
C LEU A 175 -29.14 7.68 -16.94
N GLN A 176 -28.51 7.84 -18.10
CA GLN A 176 -28.78 8.92 -19.03
C GLN A 176 -30.24 8.91 -19.50
N GLU A 177 -30.73 7.75 -19.97
CA GLU A 177 -32.13 7.57 -20.38
C GLU A 177 -33.11 7.92 -19.25
N ARG A 178 -32.83 7.52 -18.01
CA ARG A 178 -33.67 7.88 -16.85
C ARG A 178 -33.66 9.37 -16.56
N LEU A 179 -32.51 10.04 -16.71
CA LEU A 179 -32.40 11.48 -16.51
C LEU A 179 -33.21 12.23 -17.58
N GLU A 180 -33.08 11.82 -18.85
CA GLU A 180 -33.82 12.38 -19.97
C GLU A 180 -35.33 12.21 -19.80
N GLN A 181 -35.80 11.00 -19.43
CA GLN A 181 -37.21 10.75 -19.14
C GLN A 181 -37.74 11.65 -18.02
N ARG A 182 -36.94 11.88 -16.98
CA ARG A 182 -37.31 12.72 -15.84
C ARG A 182 -37.32 14.20 -16.19
N GLU A 183 -36.51 14.62 -17.15
CA GLU A 183 -36.51 15.98 -17.67
C GLU A 183 -37.71 16.22 -18.59
N GLN A 184 -38.02 15.29 -19.49
CA GLN A 184 -39.20 15.32 -20.34
C GLN A 184 -40.50 15.37 -19.51
N ALA A 185 -40.60 14.55 -18.46
CA ALA A 185 -41.75 14.57 -17.56
C ALA A 185 -41.92 15.94 -16.88
N ARG A 186 -40.82 16.56 -16.43
CA ARG A 186 -40.84 17.92 -15.85
C ARG A 186 -41.29 18.99 -16.85
N GLN A 187 -40.82 18.91 -18.10
CA GLN A 187 -41.24 19.84 -19.15
C GLN A 187 -42.72 19.68 -19.49
N ALA A 188 -43.21 18.44 -19.58
CA ALA A 188 -44.63 18.16 -19.82
C ALA A 188 -45.52 18.66 -18.67
N GLU A 189 -45.12 18.48 -17.41
CA GLU A 189 -45.82 19.05 -16.26
C GLU A 189 -45.89 20.59 -16.33
N GLN A 190 -44.77 21.25 -16.60
CA GLN A 190 -44.74 22.72 -16.74
C GLN A 190 -45.61 23.21 -17.89
N GLN A 191 -45.64 22.49 -19.02
CA GLN A 191 -46.46 22.86 -20.16
C GLN A 191 -47.95 22.68 -19.85
N ALA A 192 -48.33 21.56 -19.23
CA ALA A 192 -49.71 21.33 -18.79
C ALA A 192 -50.18 22.36 -17.76
N GLU A 193 -49.29 22.79 -16.85
CA GLU A 193 -49.60 23.84 -15.88
C GLU A 193 -49.81 25.20 -16.55
N ARG A 194 -48.97 25.57 -17.53
CA ARG A 194 -49.14 26.78 -18.34
C ARG A 194 -50.45 26.77 -19.13
N GLU A 195 -50.81 25.63 -19.73
CA GLU A 195 -52.07 25.48 -20.47
C GLU A 195 -53.28 25.63 -19.55
N ARG A 196 -53.25 25.05 -18.34
CA ARG A 196 -54.30 25.24 -17.34
C ARG A 196 -54.45 26.70 -16.92
N GLN A 197 -53.34 27.38 -16.62
CA GLN A 197 -53.36 28.80 -16.27
C GLN A 197 -53.91 29.66 -17.41
N ALA A 198 -53.54 29.37 -18.66
CA ALA A 198 -54.06 30.08 -19.84
C ALA A 198 -55.58 29.88 -19.98
N GLN A 199 -56.09 28.66 -19.80
CA GLN A 199 -57.52 28.36 -19.82
C GLN A 199 -58.28 29.07 -18.69
N GLU A 200 -57.74 29.13 -17.47
CA GLU A 200 -58.32 29.88 -16.35
C GLU A 200 -58.38 31.39 -16.63
N ILE A 201 -57.31 31.95 -17.21
CA ILE A 201 -57.29 33.36 -17.62
C ILE A 201 -58.33 33.63 -18.72
N GLU A 202 -58.49 32.74 -19.69
CA GLU A 202 -59.47 32.89 -20.75
C GLU A 202 -60.92 32.79 -20.23
N GLN A 203 -61.21 31.81 -19.35
CA GLN A 203 -62.52 31.67 -18.72
C GLN A 203 -62.86 32.86 -17.81
N SER A 204 -61.88 33.39 -17.05
CA SER A 204 -62.10 34.57 -16.22
C SER A 204 -62.37 35.83 -17.05
N ARG A 205 -61.70 36.02 -18.20
CA ARG A 205 -62.00 37.10 -19.15
C ARG A 205 -63.41 36.99 -19.74
N GLN A 206 -63.83 35.80 -20.18
CA GLN A 206 -65.18 35.58 -20.71
C GLN A 206 -66.28 35.82 -19.66
N ASN A 207 -66.01 35.53 -18.39
CA ASN A 207 -66.94 35.80 -17.29
C ASN A 207 -67.02 37.30 -16.92
N GLN A 208 -65.95 38.08 -17.10
CA GLN A 208 -65.97 39.53 -16.89
C GLN A 208 -66.73 40.28 -18.00
N ASP A 209 -66.63 39.82 -19.25
CA ASP A 209 -67.30 40.46 -20.41
C ASP A 209 -68.83 40.29 -20.40
N ARG A 210 -69.34 39.25 -19.72
CA ARG A 210 -70.78 39.05 -19.49
C ARG A 210 -71.37 39.89 -18.36
N GLY A 211 -70.54 40.65 -17.63
CA GLY A 211 -70.93 41.44 -16.46
C GLY A 211 -71.39 42.88 -16.75
N PHE A 212 -71.21 43.40 -17.97
CA PHE A 212 -71.57 44.77 -18.36
C PHE A 212 -72.74 44.80 -19.37
N SER A 213 -73.84 44.15 -19.05
CA SER A 213 -75.13 44.37 -19.73
C SER A 213 -76.23 44.58 -18.71
N ARG A 214 -76.34 45.82 -18.21
CA ARG A 214 -77.55 46.43 -17.68
C ARG A 214 -77.52 47.93 -17.91
#